data_AF-A0A131Y4J6-F1
#
_entry.id   AF-A0A131Y4J6-F1
#
_cell.length_a   1.000
_cell.length_b   1.000
_cell.length_c   1.000
_cell.angle_alpha   90.00
_cell.angle_beta   90.00
_cell.angle_gamma   90.00
#
_symmetry.space_group_name_H-M   'P 1'
#
loop_
_entity.id
_entity.type
_entity.pdbx_description
1 polymer ?
#
loop_
_entity_poly.entity_id
_entity_poly.type
_entity_poly.pdbx_seq_one_letter_code
_entity_poly.pdbx_strand_id
1 'polypeptide(L)'
;MDIVWDRGALSSIDVELRDRYVTLMMSLLSPNFSYGLWTIVYDNSYNGFPTSMPEAVLRELFAGKGINLRFIDSDGPIRRPYATSATIHLWHLTE
;
A
#
# COMPACT_ATOMS: atom_id res chain seq x y z
N MET A 1 11.21 -10.42 -9.87
CA MET A 1 11.33 -10.39 -8.41
C MET A 1 10.33 -11.38 -7.89
N ASP A 2 10.80 -12.37 -7.14
CA ASP A 2 9.94 -13.46 -6.66
C ASP A 2 9.20 -13.07 -5.37
N ILE A 3 9.83 -12.23 -4.54
CA ILE A 3 9.23 -11.73 -3.30
C ILE A 3 9.50 -10.23 -3.16
N VAL A 4 8.47 -9.46 -2.82
CA VAL A 4 8.56 -8.03 -2.52
C VAL A 4 8.01 -7.75 -1.11
N TRP A 5 8.70 -6.89 -0.38
CA TRP A 5 8.23 -6.32 0.88
C TRP A 5 8.20 -4.80 0.79
N ASP A 6 7.01 -4.25 0.54
CA ASP A 6 6.79 -2.82 0.42
C ASP A 6 6.24 -2.26 1.72
N ARG A 7 7.14 -1.72 2.54
CA ARG A 7 6.82 -1.04 3.79
C ARG A 7 7.42 0.35 3.79
N GLY A 8 6.53 1.35 3.70
CA GLY A 8 6.95 2.75 3.64
C GLY A 8 7.55 3.16 2.30
N ALA A 9 7.36 2.37 1.23
CA ALA A 9 7.69 2.79 -0.13
C ALA A 9 6.45 3.36 -0.81
N LEU A 10 5.45 2.55 -1.21
CA LEU A 10 4.26 3.04 -1.94
C LEU A 10 3.54 4.20 -1.23
N SER A 11 3.37 4.09 0.10
CA SER A 11 2.72 5.11 0.92
C SER A 11 3.54 6.40 1.08
N SER A 12 4.82 6.38 0.71
CA SER A 12 5.73 7.53 0.70
C SER A 12 5.94 8.13 -0.70
N ILE A 13 5.33 7.55 -1.74
CA ILE A 13 5.33 8.10 -3.10
C ILE A 13 4.27 9.19 -3.20
N ASP A 14 4.61 10.32 -3.83
CA ASP A 14 3.67 11.38 -4.20
C ASP A 14 2.45 10.80 -4.95
N VAL A 15 1.24 11.27 -4.62
CA VAL A 15 -0.01 10.64 -5.08
C VAL A 15 -0.08 10.54 -6.60
N GLU A 16 0.35 11.59 -7.30
CA GLU A 16 0.41 11.70 -8.74
C GLU A 16 1.41 10.74 -9.41
N LEU A 17 2.38 10.20 -8.66
CA LEU A 17 3.39 9.27 -9.17
C LEU A 17 3.06 7.79 -8.86
N ARG A 18 2.01 7.51 -8.09
CA ARG A 18 1.70 6.14 -7.62
C ARG A 18 1.35 5.18 -8.73
N ASP A 19 0.58 5.61 -9.72
CA ASP A 19 0.24 4.72 -10.84
C ASP A 19 1.50 4.32 -11.61
N ARG A 20 2.41 5.28 -11.82
CA ARG A 20 3.72 5.01 -12.43
C ARG A 20 4.56 4.06 -11.58
N TYR A 21 4.61 4.28 -10.26
CA TYR A 21 5.31 3.40 -9.32
C TYR A 21 4.77 1.98 -9.39
N VAL A 22 3.45 1.80 -9.27
CA VAL A 22 2.82 0.48 -9.30
C VAL A 22 3.07 -0.20 -10.64
N THR A 23 2.91 0.53 -11.75
CA THR A 23 3.17 -0.01 -13.09
C THR A 23 4.62 -0.47 -13.26
N LEU A 24 5.59 0.28 -12.72
CA LEU A 24 6.99 -0.15 -12.68
C LEU A 24 7.17 -1.38 -11.79
N MET A 25 6.60 -1.39 -10.59
CA MET A 25 6.74 -2.53 -9.69
C MET A 25 6.19 -3.81 -10.32
N MET A 26 5.03 -3.74 -10.97
CA MET A 26 4.42 -4.90 -11.63
C MET A 26 5.29 -5.45 -12.76
N SER A 27 6.01 -4.60 -13.51
CA SER A 27 6.90 -5.07 -14.59
C SER A 27 8.15 -5.79 -14.07
N LEU A 28 8.47 -5.63 -12.78
CA LEU A 28 9.60 -6.28 -12.13
C LEU A 28 9.23 -7.63 -11.50
N LEU A 29 7.96 -8.00 -11.45
CA LEU A 29 7.51 -9.23 -10.77
C LEU A 29 7.71 -10.47 -11.65
N SER A 30 8.19 -11.54 -11.02
CA SER A 30 8.25 -12.85 -11.65
C SER A 30 6.85 -13.49 -11.66
N PRO A 31 6.55 -14.47 -12.53
CA PRO A 31 5.36 -15.32 -12.36
C PRO A 31 5.34 -15.98 -10.97
N ASN A 32 4.16 -16.18 -10.39
CA ASN A 32 3.98 -16.71 -9.02
C ASN A 32 4.70 -15.91 -7.92
N PHE A 33 4.86 -14.59 -8.09
CA PHE A 33 5.45 -13.75 -7.06
C PHE A 33 4.61 -13.71 -5.78
N SER A 34 5.23 -13.27 -4.69
CA SER A 34 4.54 -12.89 -3.45
C SER A 34 4.91 -11.47 -3.04
N TYR A 35 3.91 -10.59 -2.94
CA TYR A 35 4.14 -9.18 -2.61
C TYR A 35 3.41 -8.83 -1.32
N GLY A 36 4.17 -8.56 -0.25
CA GLY A 36 3.66 -8.02 1.00
C GLY A 36 3.64 -6.49 0.96
N LEU A 37 2.47 -5.90 1.09
CA LEU A 37 2.27 -4.45 1.05
C LEU A 37 1.74 -3.93 2.38
N TRP A 38 2.47 -3.01 2.99
CA TRP A 38 2.05 -2.29 4.20
C TRP A 38 1.47 -0.93 3.84
N THR A 39 0.23 -0.72 4.26
CA THR A 39 -0.40 0.59 4.19
C THR A 39 -0.84 1.09 5.56
N ILE A 40 -1.16 2.36 5.62
CA ILE A 40 -1.65 3.02 6.81
C ILE A 40 -2.91 3.80 6.46
N VAL A 41 -3.90 3.78 7.33
CA VAL A 41 -5.10 4.61 7.26
C VAL A 41 -5.16 5.41 8.54
N TYR A 42 -5.20 6.73 8.41
CA TYR A 42 -5.28 7.65 9.54
C TYR A 42 -6.17 8.84 9.21
N ASP A 43 -6.49 9.64 10.22
CA ASP A 43 -7.29 10.86 10.11
C ASP A 43 -6.58 11.93 9.26
N ASN A 44 -7.29 12.85 8.60
CA ASN A 44 -6.68 13.92 7.77
C ASN A 44 -5.93 15.00 8.59
N SER A 45 -5.37 14.62 9.74
CA SER A 45 -4.61 15.46 10.67
C SER A 45 -3.18 15.75 10.20
N TYR A 46 -2.73 15.10 9.11
CA TYR A 46 -1.36 15.18 8.63
C TYR A 46 -1.22 15.07 7.11
N ASN A 47 -0.44 15.99 6.55
CA ASN A 47 -0.22 16.18 5.11
C ASN A 47 1.20 15.79 4.66
N GLY A 48 1.92 14.96 5.42
CA GLY A 48 3.23 14.44 5.04
C GLY A 48 3.21 12.94 4.74
N PHE A 49 4.36 12.28 4.89
CA PHE A 49 4.52 10.85 4.63
C PHE A 49 4.64 10.03 5.93
N PRO A 50 4.19 8.77 5.93
CA PRO A 50 3.43 8.10 4.86
C PRO A 50 2.02 8.68 4.73
N THR A 51 1.47 8.75 3.51
CA THR A 51 0.10 9.22 3.31
C THR A 51 -0.92 8.13 3.64
N SER A 52 -2.13 8.53 4.03
CA SER A 52 -3.25 7.63 4.24
C SER A 52 -3.64 6.90 2.93
N MET A 53 -3.80 5.59 2.99
CA MET A 53 -4.16 4.72 1.87
C MET A 53 -5.36 3.82 2.21
N PRO A 54 -6.58 4.37 2.19
CA PRO A 54 -7.80 3.58 2.34
C PRO A 54 -7.90 2.48 1.27
N GLU A 55 -8.63 1.41 1.59
CA GLU A 55 -8.81 0.27 0.68
C GLU A 55 -9.36 0.69 -0.70
N ALA A 56 -10.27 1.66 -0.76
CA ALA A 56 -10.79 2.17 -2.03
C ALA A 56 -9.68 2.71 -2.94
N VAL A 57 -8.75 3.49 -2.38
CA VAL A 57 -7.60 4.05 -3.11
C VAL A 57 -6.67 2.94 -3.58
N LEU A 58 -6.42 1.93 -2.73
CA LEU A 58 -5.61 0.76 -3.11
C LEU A 58 -6.25 -0.02 -4.26
N ARG A 59 -7.55 -0.32 -4.16
CA ARG A 59 -8.27 -1.08 -5.18
C ARG A 59 -8.31 -0.34 -6.51
N GLU A 60 -8.50 0.98 -6.49
CA GLU A 60 -8.44 1.81 -7.68
C GLU A 60 -7.03 1.77 -8.31
N LEU A 61 -5.99 1.91 -7.50
CA LEU A 61 -4.60 1.94 -7.97
C LEU A 61 -4.15 0.64 -8.66
N PHE A 62 -4.71 -0.50 -8.25
CA PHE A 62 -4.40 -1.81 -8.84
C PHE A 62 -5.48 -2.32 -9.81
N ALA A 63 -6.55 -1.54 -10.04
CA ALA A 63 -7.63 -1.93 -10.93
C ALA A 63 -7.11 -2.17 -12.36
N GLY A 64 -7.52 -3.29 -12.97
CA GLY A 64 -7.12 -3.65 -14.33
C GLY A 64 -5.65 -4.07 -14.51
N LYS A 65 -4.86 -4.17 -13.42
CA LYS A 65 -3.45 -4.59 -13.49
C LYS A 65 -3.25 -6.11 -13.37
N GLY A 66 -4.33 -6.89 -13.26
CA GLY A 66 -4.26 -8.35 -13.09
C GLY A 66 -3.64 -8.75 -11.76
N ILE A 67 -3.96 -8.02 -10.69
CA ILE A 67 -3.42 -8.23 -9.34
C ILE A 67 -4.56 -8.50 -8.36
N ASN A 68 -4.44 -9.58 -7.61
CA ASN A 68 -5.36 -9.95 -6.55
C ASN A 68 -4.88 -9.34 -5.23
N LEU A 69 -5.67 -8.43 -4.65
CA LEU A 69 -5.39 -7.87 -3.33
C LEU A 69 -6.12 -8.67 -2.25
N ARG A 70 -5.36 -9.37 -1.41
CA ARG A 70 -5.88 -10.07 -0.23
C ARG A 70 -5.48 -9.31 1.03
N PHE A 71 -6.46 -8.86 1.79
CA PHE A 71 -6.24 -8.36 3.16
C PHE A 71 -5.78 -9.52 4.05
N ILE A 72 -4.70 -9.31 4.82
CA ILE A 72 -4.13 -10.33 5.69
C ILE A 72 -4.36 -9.99 7.15
N ASP A 73 -4.01 -8.77 7.56
CA ASP A 73 -4.05 -8.38 8.97
C ASP A 73 -4.11 -6.86 9.13
N SER A 74 -4.48 -6.42 10.34
CA SER A 74 -4.43 -5.03 10.75
C SER A 74 -3.91 -4.85 12.17
N ASP A 75 -3.29 -3.69 12.41
CA ASP A 75 -2.82 -3.28 13.73
C ASP A 75 -3.27 -1.84 14.03
N GLY A 76 -4.05 -1.67 15.10
CA GLY A 76 -4.60 -0.39 15.54
C GLY A 76 -6.10 -0.41 15.88
N PRO A 77 -6.68 0.76 16.19
CA PRO A 77 -6.09 2.10 16.07
C PRO A 77 -5.02 2.40 17.11
N ILE A 78 -3.95 3.08 16.68
CA ILE A 78 -2.83 3.49 17.53
C ILE A 78 -2.55 4.97 17.28
N ARG A 79 -2.24 5.72 18.34
CA ARG A 79 -1.74 7.09 18.19
C ARG A 79 -0.34 7.06 17.58
N ARG A 80 -0.10 7.87 16.55
CA ARG A 80 1.21 8.06 15.93
C ARG A 80 1.69 9.49 16.19
N PRO A 81 3.00 9.80 16.05
CA PRO A 81 3.50 11.18 16.19
C PRO A 81 2.80 12.19 15.26
N TYR A 82 2.29 11.69 14.12
CA TYR A 82 1.67 12.47 13.05
C TYR A 82 0.19 12.16 12.85
N ALA A 83 -0.46 11.37 13.71
CA ALA A 83 -1.89 11.08 13.57
C ALA A 83 -2.53 10.77 14.92
N THR A 84 -3.77 11.23 15.12
CA THR A 84 -4.47 10.99 16.38
C THR A 84 -4.96 9.54 16.49
N SER A 85 -5.29 8.93 15.36
CA SER A 85 -5.70 7.53 15.24
C SER A 85 -5.23 7.00 13.89
N ALA A 86 -4.45 5.91 13.91
CA ALA A 86 -3.96 5.26 12.72
C ALA A 86 -4.06 3.73 12.83
N THR A 87 -4.52 3.10 11.75
CA THR A 87 -4.54 1.65 11.59
C THR A 87 -3.60 1.27 10.47
N ILE A 88 -2.71 0.32 10.72
CA ILE A 88 -1.86 -0.26 9.70
C ILE A 88 -2.58 -1.47 9.11
N HIS A 89 -2.45 -1.68 7.80
CA HIS A 89 -2.96 -2.85 7.10
C HIS A 89 -1.82 -3.59 6.38
N LEU A 90 -1.87 -4.92 6.44
CA LEU A 90 -1.05 -5.81 5.63
C LEU A 90 -1.89 -6.42 4.52
N TRP A 91 -1.40 -6.29 3.29
CA TRP A 91 -1.96 -6.89 2.10
C TRP A 91 -0.98 -7.88 1.49
N HIS A 92 -1.51 -8.95 0.93
CA HIS A 92 -0.78 -9.86 0.06
C HIS A 92 -1.31 -9.69 -1.36
N LEU A 93 -0.40 -9.33 -2.26
CA LEU A 93 -0.66 -9.15 -3.67
C LEU A 93 -0.09 -10.37 -4.41
N THR A 94 -0.89 -10.93 -5.30
CA THR A 94 -0.52 -12.01 -6.24
C THR A 94 -1.06 -11.67 -7.62
N GLU A 95 -0.64 -12.42 -8.65
CA GLU A 95 -1.37 -12.49 -9.92
C GLU A 95 -2.82 -12.96 -9.72
#